data_AF-A0A9E0RT40-F1
#
_entry.id   AF-A0A9E0RT40-F1
#
_cell.length_a   1.000
_cell.length_b   1.000
_cell.length_c   1.000
_cell.angle_alpha   90.00
_cell.angle_beta   90.00
_cell.angle_gamma   90.00
#
_symmetry.space_group_name_H-M   'P 1'
#
loop_
_entity.id
_entity.type
_entity.pdbx_description
1 polymer ?
#
loop_
_entity_poly.entity_id
_entity_poly.type
_entity_poly.pdbx_seq_one_letter_code
_entity_poly.pdbx_strand_id
1 'polypeptide(L)'
;QIDAIYGDVVAALKTVPDCVNASAHSSHVYRSGINLYFTFACMPEDASVMGDRYLESWDQALTATAKAGGGIAHHHGSGRLRRDYLHHDLGDNGLALLRKLKQAIDPQGILNPGNLLPLTDAD
;
A
#
# COMPACT_ATOMS: atom_id res chain seq x y z
N GLN A 1 -5.01 17.15 8.38
CA GLN A 1 -4.92 15.74 7.93
C GLN A 1 -3.67 15.48 7.10
N ILE A 2 -3.36 16.31 6.09
CA ILE A 2 -2.14 16.17 5.26
C ILE A 2 -0.86 16.10 6.10
N ASP A 3 -0.68 17.03 7.05
CA ASP A 3 0.51 17.04 7.92
C ASP A 3 0.64 15.79 8.79
N ALA A 4 -0.50 15.26 9.28
CA ALA A 4 -0.52 14.03 10.04
C ALA A 4 -0.11 12.83 9.17
N ILE A 5 -0.66 12.70 7.96
CA ILE A 5 -0.26 11.64 7.01
C ILE A 5 1.24 11.71 6.72
N TYR A 6 1.76 12.90 6.39
CA TYR A 6 3.19 13.07 6.13
C TYR A 6 4.05 12.70 7.35
N GLY A 7 3.73 13.29 8.51
CA GLY A 7 4.48 13.10 9.74
C GLY A 7 4.49 11.64 10.21
N ASP A 8 3.31 11.01 10.25
CA ASP A 8 3.15 9.64 10.73
C ASP A 8 3.84 8.63 9.82
N VAL A 9 3.73 8.79 8.50
CA VAL A 9 4.38 7.90 7.52
C VAL A 9 5.90 8.05 7.57
N VAL A 10 6.43 9.28 7.64
CA VAL A 10 7.87 9.50 7.77
C VAL A 10 8.39 8.95 9.10
N ALA A 11 7.66 9.11 10.20
CA ALA A 11 8.02 8.57 11.49
C ALA A 11 8.04 7.03 11.46
N ALA A 12 7.01 6.39 10.88
CA ALA A 12 6.92 4.94 10.76
C ALA A 12 8.02 4.34 9.86
N LEU A 13 8.32 4.97 8.72
CA LEU A 13 9.41 4.53 7.85
C LEU A 13 10.77 4.57 8.56
N LYS A 14 11.00 5.57 9.42
CA LYS A 14 12.24 5.70 10.18
C LYS A 14 12.40 4.66 11.30
N THR A 15 11.37 3.90 11.64
CA THR A 15 11.52 2.77 12.58
C THR A 15 12.03 1.51 11.91
N VAL A 16 11.99 1.42 10.58
CA VAL A 16 12.53 0.29 9.83
C VAL A 16 14.06 0.29 9.98
N PRO A 17 14.69 -0.84 10.36
CA PRO A 17 16.14 -0.89 10.48
C PRO A 17 16.82 -0.54 9.15
N ASP A 18 18.02 0.05 9.22
CA ASP A 18 18.80 0.45 8.04
C ASP A 18 18.17 1.58 7.19
N CYS A 19 17.05 2.18 7.62
CA CYS A 19 16.45 3.33 6.95
C CYS A 19 17.38 4.55 7.01
N VAL A 20 17.82 5.03 5.86
CA VAL A 20 18.70 6.21 5.74
C VAL A 20 17.97 7.44 5.22
N ASN A 21 16.80 7.27 4.61
CA ASN A 21 15.97 8.38 4.14
C ASN A 21 14.48 8.00 4.13
N ALA A 22 13.64 8.96 4.54
CA ALA A 22 12.19 8.92 4.37
C ALA A 22 11.68 10.35 4.18
N SER A 23 11.04 10.61 3.04
CA SER A 23 10.55 11.94 2.67
C SER A 23 9.39 11.82 1.70
N ALA A 24 8.72 12.93 1.41
CA ALA A 24 7.70 12.99 0.37
C ALA A 24 7.68 14.35 -0.31
N HIS A 25 7.10 14.40 -1.50
CA HIS A 25 6.71 15.65 -2.15
C HIS A 25 5.24 15.57 -2.58
N SER A 26 4.60 16.74 -2.75
CA SER A 26 3.28 16.81 -3.36
C SER A 26 3.42 16.83 -4.87
N SER A 27 2.77 15.90 -5.58
CA SER A 27 2.82 15.88 -7.05
C SER A 27 1.54 16.36 -7.72
N HIS A 28 0.40 16.28 -7.04
CA HIS A 28 -0.91 16.70 -7.55
C HIS A 28 -1.71 17.37 -6.46
N VAL A 29 -2.52 18.36 -6.85
CA VAL A 29 -3.38 19.13 -5.94
C VAL A 29 -4.79 19.15 -6.52
N TYR A 30 -5.76 18.93 -5.65
CA TYR A 30 -7.19 18.94 -5.95
C TYR A 30 -7.92 19.82 -4.93
N ARG A 31 -9.18 20.15 -5.20
CA ARG A 31 -10.01 20.89 -4.24
C ARG A 31 -10.17 20.15 -2.91
N SER A 32 -10.16 18.81 -2.93
CA SER A 32 -10.39 17.95 -1.78
C SER A 32 -9.13 17.42 -1.11
N GLY A 33 -7.93 17.72 -1.62
CA GLY A 33 -6.68 17.19 -1.05
C GLY A 33 -5.50 17.21 -2.02
N ILE A 34 -4.42 16.53 -1.64
CA ILE A 34 -3.19 16.43 -2.43
C ILE A 34 -2.75 14.98 -2.54
N ASN A 35 -1.90 14.69 -3.54
CA ASN A 35 -1.15 13.44 -3.57
C ASN A 35 0.23 13.63 -2.94
N LEU A 36 0.51 12.88 -1.87
CA LEU A 36 1.86 12.75 -1.30
C LEU A 36 2.59 11.57 -1.96
N TYR A 37 3.77 11.84 -2.49
CA TYR A 37 4.63 10.86 -3.13
C TYR A 37 5.83 10.57 -2.22
N PHE A 38 5.76 9.45 -1.49
CA PHE A 38 6.81 9.06 -0.55
C PHE A 38 7.98 8.39 -1.27
N THR A 39 9.19 8.76 -0.84
CA THR A 39 10.45 8.12 -1.22
C THR A 39 11.18 7.72 0.05
N PHE A 40 11.56 6.46 0.13
CA PHE A 40 12.37 5.91 1.21
C PHE A 40 13.59 5.16 0.67
N ALA A 41 14.62 5.03 1.50
CA ALA A 41 15.81 4.24 1.20
C ALA A 41 16.29 3.53 2.45
N CYS A 42 16.62 2.25 2.30
CA CYS A 42 17.33 1.46 3.32
C CYS A 42 18.70 1.04 2.77
N MET A 43 19.69 0.95 3.63
CA MET A 43 21.07 0.58 3.26
C MET A 43 21.66 -0.40 4.28
N PRO A 44 21.15 -1.66 4.33
CA PRO A 44 21.74 -2.70 5.17
C PRO A 44 23.14 -3.08 4.67
N GLU A 45 24.03 -3.45 5.59
CA GLU A 45 25.35 -4.01 5.23
C GLU A 45 25.22 -5.40 4.58
N ASP A 46 24.28 -6.21 5.06
CA ASP A 46 23.94 -7.50 4.48
C ASP A 46 22.83 -7.33 3.42
N ALA A 47 23.16 -7.59 2.15
CA ALA A 47 22.20 -7.50 1.06
C ALA A 47 21.08 -8.55 1.16
N SER A 48 21.26 -9.64 1.92
CA SER A 48 20.27 -10.72 2.06
C SER A 48 18.97 -10.25 2.72
N VAL A 49 19.03 -9.24 3.58
CA VAL A 49 17.86 -8.68 4.29
C VAL A 49 17.17 -7.55 3.55
N MET A 50 17.68 -7.12 2.38
CA MET A 50 17.14 -5.98 1.63
C MET A 50 15.66 -6.18 1.25
N GLY A 51 15.28 -7.40 0.89
CA GLY A 51 13.89 -7.75 0.57
C GLY A 51 12.95 -7.54 1.76
N ASP A 52 13.38 -7.94 2.96
CA ASP A 52 12.60 -7.78 4.18
C ASP A 52 12.45 -6.30 4.54
N ARG A 53 13.54 -5.50 4.44
CA ARG A 53 13.48 -4.03 4.65
C ARG A 53 12.52 -3.34 3.69
N TYR A 54 12.52 -3.78 2.44
CA TYR A 54 11.60 -3.24 1.44
C TYR A 54 10.14 -3.52 1.80
N LEU A 55 9.81 -4.77 2.16
CA LEU A 55 8.45 -5.16 2.51
C LEU A 55 8.00 -4.52 3.83
N GLU A 56 8.87 -4.46 4.85
CA GLU A 56 8.59 -3.77 6.11
C GLU A 56 8.35 -2.27 5.90
N SER A 57 9.12 -1.61 5.03
CA SER A 57 8.90 -0.21 4.68
C SER A 57 7.52 0.03 4.05
N TRP A 58 7.07 -0.86 3.17
CA TRP A 58 5.72 -0.79 2.62
C TRP A 58 4.64 -0.98 3.68
N ASP A 59 4.83 -1.95 4.57
CA ASP A 59 3.89 -2.24 5.65
C ASP A 59 3.74 -1.03 6.59
N GLN A 60 4.86 -0.46 7.05
CA GLN A 60 4.88 0.75 7.89
C GLN A 60 4.21 1.93 7.20
N ALA A 61 4.54 2.19 5.93
CA ALA A 61 3.99 3.31 5.19
C ALA A 61 2.48 3.18 4.94
N LEU A 62 2.01 2.00 4.53
CA LEU A 62 0.59 1.76 4.24
C LEU A 62 -0.24 1.76 5.53
N THR A 63 0.26 1.14 6.60
CA THR A 63 -0.40 1.17 7.92
C THR A 63 -0.56 2.59 8.44
N ALA A 64 0.52 3.39 8.42
CA ALA A 64 0.46 4.77 8.88
C ALA A 64 -0.49 5.62 8.00
N THR A 65 -0.42 5.44 6.67
CA THR A 65 -1.32 6.13 5.72
C THR A 65 -2.79 5.83 6.03
N ALA A 66 -3.13 4.55 6.18
CA ALA A 66 -4.50 4.12 6.44
C ALA A 66 -5.02 4.61 7.80
N LYS A 67 -4.19 4.54 8.86
CA LYS A 67 -4.54 5.04 10.21
C LYS A 67 -4.82 6.54 10.22
N ALA A 68 -4.09 7.32 9.43
CA ALA A 68 -4.29 8.76 9.28
C ALA A 68 -5.44 9.14 8.33
N GLY A 69 -6.12 8.14 7.73
CA GLY A 69 -7.25 8.33 6.82
C GLY A 69 -6.85 8.77 5.41
N GLY A 70 -5.62 8.48 4.98
CA GLY A 70 -5.17 8.64 3.60
C GLY A 70 -5.56 7.42 2.74
N GLY A 71 -5.79 7.65 1.44
CA GLY A 71 -5.99 6.56 0.49
C GLY A 71 -4.69 5.82 0.18
N ILE A 72 -4.76 4.49 0.03
CA ILE A 72 -3.56 3.64 -0.09
C ILE A 72 -2.89 3.69 -1.48
N ALA A 73 -3.56 4.27 -2.48
CA ALA A 73 -3.01 4.50 -3.81
C ALA A 73 -3.66 5.71 -4.49
N HIS A 74 -2.85 6.47 -5.25
CA HIS A 74 -3.35 7.52 -6.14
C HIS A 74 -3.44 7.07 -7.60
N HIS A 75 -2.34 6.57 -8.19
CA HIS A 75 -2.31 6.19 -9.62
C HIS A 75 -1.52 4.91 -9.95
N HIS A 76 -0.70 4.37 -9.04
CA HIS A 76 0.03 3.12 -9.28
C HIS A 76 -0.85 1.85 -9.15
N GLY A 77 -2.09 2.00 -8.66
CA GLY A 77 -2.94 0.88 -8.27
C GLY A 77 -2.45 0.14 -7.03
N SER A 78 -3.13 -0.94 -6.68
CA SER A 78 -2.85 -1.69 -5.44
C SER A 78 -1.99 -2.94 -5.67
N GLY A 79 -2.11 -3.58 -6.84
CA GLY A 79 -1.27 -4.73 -7.16
C GLY A 79 -1.43 -5.89 -6.18
N ARG A 80 -0.37 -6.69 -6.02
CA ARG A 80 -0.22 -7.67 -4.93
C ARG A 80 0.25 -7.00 -3.64
N LEU A 81 1.12 -6.02 -3.78
CA LEU A 81 1.82 -5.36 -2.69
C LEU A 81 0.90 -4.63 -1.71
N ARG A 82 -0.18 -4.00 -2.20
CA ARG A 82 -1.12 -3.24 -1.36
C ARG A 82 -2.48 -3.90 -1.22
N ARG A 83 -2.66 -5.13 -1.74
CA ARG A 83 -3.97 -5.77 -1.80
C ARG A 83 -4.57 -5.97 -0.40
N ASP A 84 -3.73 -6.28 0.58
CA ASP A 84 -4.17 -6.56 1.94
C ASP A 84 -4.64 -5.29 2.66
N TYR A 85 -4.30 -4.12 2.13
CA TYR A 85 -4.73 -2.80 2.60
C TYR A 85 -5.98 -2.26 1.88
N LEU A 86 -6.49 -2.93 0.83
CA LEU A 86 -7.65 -2.46 0.07
C LEU A 86 -8.93 -2.30 0.90
N HIS A 87 -9.03 -3.03 2.02
CA HIS A 87 -10.16 -2.91 2.94
C HIS A 87 -10.30 -1.50 3.52
N HIS A 88 -9.21 -0.72 3.63
CA HIS A 88 -9.25 0.66 4.10
C HIS A 88 -9.97 1.59 3.11
N ASP A 89 -9.81 1.37 1.81
CA ASP A 89 -10.42 2.21 0.77
C ASP A 89 -11.83 1.72 0.41
N LEU A 90 -12.04 0.39 0.36
CA LEU A 90 -13.27 -0.22 -0.17
C LEU A 90 -14.24 -0.71 0.92
N GLY A 91 -13.75 -0.94 2.14
CA GLY A 91 -14.49 -1.65 3.18
C GLY A 91 -14.83 -3.11 2.81
N ASP A 92 -15.43 -3.82 3.76
CA ASP A 92 -15.79 -5.23 3.58
C ASP A 92 -16.79 -5.45 2.45
N ASN A 93 -17.78 -4.55 2.33
CA ASN A 93 -18.78 -4.64 1.28
C ASN A 93 -18.20 -4.41 -0.12
N GLY A 94 -17.26 -3.46 -0.26
CA GLY A 94 -16.59 -3.19 -1.53
C GLY A 94 -15.69 -4.35 -1.95
N LEU A 95 -14.96 -4.95 -1.00
CA LEU A 95 -14.18 -6.16 -1.25
C LEU A 95 -15.07 -7.36 -1.62
N ALA A 96 -16.20 -7.55 -0.94
CA ALA A 96 -17.14 -8.61 -1.26
C ALA A 96 -17.74 -8.44 -2.67
N LEU A 97 -18.07 -7.20 -3.06
CA LEU A 97 -18.51 -6.90 -4.42
C LEU A 97 -17.41 -7.20 -5.45
N LEU A 98 -16.16 -6.79 -5.20
CA LEU A 98 -15.04 -7.06 -6.07
C LEU A 98 -14.83 -8.57 -6.29
N ARG A 99 -14.93 -9.38 -5.23
CA ARG A 99 -14.87 -10.85 -5.33
C ARG A 99 -16.00 -11.42 -6.19
N LYS A 100 -17.24 -10.94 -6.00
CA LYS A 100 -18.39 -11.38 -6.82
C LYS A 100 -18.20 -11.06 -8.30
N LEU A 101 -17.70 -9.86 -8.61
CA LEU A 101 -17.41 -9.46 -9.99
C LEU A 101 -16.29 -10.31 -10.60
N LYS A 102 -15.20 -10.54 -9.85
CA LYS A 102 -14.10 -11.41 -10.29
C LYS A 102 -14.59 -12.82 -10.60
N GLN A 103 -15.39 -13.43 -9.72
CA GLN A 103 -15.94 -14.78 -9.93
C GLN A 103 -16.89 -14.85 -11.13
N ALA A 104 -17.69 -13.81 -11.36
CA ALA A 104 -18.63 -13.78 -12.48
C ALA A 104 -17.93 -13.65 -13.85
N ILE A 105 -16.81 -12.92 -13.90
CA ILE A 105 -16.06 -12.63 -15.13
C ILE A 105 -14.99 -13.70 -15.39
N ASP A 106 -14.36 -14.22 -14.34
CA ASP A 106 -13.24 -15.15 -14.42
C ASP A 106 -13.41 -16.28 -13.40
N PRO A 107 -14.36 -17.20 -13.63
CA PRO A 107 -14.68 -18.29 -12.71
C PRO A 107 -13.56 -19.33 -12.58
N GLN A 108 -12.57 -19.32 -13.48
CA GLN A 108 -11.41 -20.22 -13.47
C GLN A 108 -10.15 -19.54 -12.91
N GLY A 109 -10.25 -18.27 -12.49
CA GLY A 109 -9.15 -17.54 -11.85
C GLY A 109 -7.97 -17.20 -12.75
N ILE A 110 -8.05 -17.36 -14.08
CA ILE A 110 -6.89 -17.28 -14.99
C ILE A 110 -6.33 -15.86 -15.16
N LEU A 111 -7.14 -14.83 -14.95
CA LEU A 111 -6.77 -13.44 -15.17
C LEU A 111 -6.00 -12.88 -13.98
N ASN A 112 -4.68 -13.06 -14.00
CA ASN A 112 -3.71 -12.51 -13.04
C ASN A 112 -4.02 -12.88 -11.57
N PRO A 113 -3.92 -14.18 -11.21
CA PRO A 113 -4.27 -14.68 -9.88
C PRO A 113 -3.53 -13.95 -8.75
N GLY A 114 -4.23 -13.64 -7.66
CA GLY A 114 -3.65 -13.00 -6.49
C GLY A 114 -3.47 -11.47 -6.60
N ASN A 115 -3.81 -10.85 -7.73
CA ASN A 115 -3.80 -9.39 -7.87
C ASN A 115 -5.11 -8.80 -7.31
N LEU A 116 -5.03 -7.74 -6.48
CA LEU A 116 -6.14 -7.10 -5.75
C LEU A 116 -6.87 -8.00 -4.73
N LEU A 117 -7.01 -9.29 -4.99
CA LEU A 117 -7.62 -10.25 -4.08
C LEU A 117 -6.57 -11.34 -3.77
N PRO A 118 -6.40 -11.75 -2.51
CA PRO A 118 -5.56 -12.90 -2.18
C PRO A 118 -6.15 -14.17 -2.81
N LEU A 119 -5.25 -15.11 -3.13
CA LEU A 119 -5.65 -16.45 -3.56
C LEU A 119 -6.43 -17.13 -2.45
N THR A 120 -7.42 -17.89 -2.85
CA THR A 120 -8.20 -18.80 -2.01
C THR A 120 -7.85 -20.23 -2.40
N ASP A 121 -8.19 -21.22 -1.57
CA ASP A 121 -7.93 -22.64 -1.88
C ASP A 121 -8.66 -23.14 -3.15
N ALA A 122 -9.56 -22.32 -3.72
CA ALA A 122 -10.31 -22.59 -4.93
C ALA A 122 -9.69 -21.96 -6.20
N ASP A 123 -8.63 -21.14 -6.06
CA ASP A 123 -7.87 -20.52 -7.17
C ASP A 123 -6.69 -21.39 -7.60
#